data_AF-A0A522RPG8-F1
#
_entry.id   AF-A0A522RPG8-F1
#
_cell.length_a   1.000
_cell.length_b   1.000
_cell.length_c   1.000
_cell.angle_alpha   90.00
_cell.angle_beta   90.00
_cell.angle_gamma   90.00
#
_symmetry.space_group_name_H-M   'P 1'
#
loop_
_entity.id
_entity.type
_entity.pdbx_description
1 polymer ?
#
loop_
_entity_poly.entity_id
_entity_poly.type
_entity_poly.pdbx_seq_one_letter_code
_entity_poly.pdbx_strand_id
1 'polypeptide(L)'
;MTTAYAEKKESRDLTRGVSVWLLWCLPITLLVVSGAWHRGMAWVWMVAFAVMSAGCLANAARCRRTHCYVTGPLFLLAAIWSLLAALGLVPLHANFLSLVVIGIVVLAFVAEIPLGRYRQARP
;
A
#
# COMPACT_ATOMS: atom_id res chain seq x y z
N MET A 1 -10.08 -28.20 10.14
CA MET A 1 -9.12 -27.08 10.38
C MET A 1 -9.63 -25.81 9.69
N THR A 2 -10.82 -25.32 10.02
CA THR A 2 -11.61 -24.56 9.02
C THR A 2 -12.22 -23.23 9.48
N THR A 3 -12.57 -23.03 10.75
CA THR A 3 -13.17 -21.76 11.23
C THR A 3 -12.22 -20.95 12.10
N ALA A 4 -11.71 -21.53 13.20
CA ALA A 4 -10.80 -20.83 14.12
C ALA A 4 -9.49 -20.34 13.45
N TYR A 5 -9.01 -21.04 12.42
CA TYR A 5 -7.80 -20.63 11.70
C TYR A 5 -8.07 -19.46 10.73
N ALA A 6 -9.27 -19.41 10.14
CA ALA A 6 -9.71 -18.30 9.30
C ALA A 6 -9.93 -17.04 10.16
N GLU A 7 -10.54 -17.20 11.33
CA GLU A 7 -10.75 -16.14 12.32
C GLU A 7 -9.42 -15.57 12.83
N LYS A 8 -8.41 -16.43 13.07
CA LYS A 8 -7.05 -16.01 13.44
C LYS A 8 -6.30 -15.27 12.32
N LYS A 9 -6.60 -15.52 11.04
CA LYS A 9 -6.04 -14.72 9.94
C LYS A 9 -6.68 -13.35 9.89
N GLU A 10 -8.00 -13.30 10.04
CA GLU A 10 -8.79 -12.09 10.04
C GLU A 10 -8.42 -11.14 11.19
N SER A 11 -8.23 -11.66 12.39
CA SER A 11 -7.81 -10.84 13.56
C SER A 11 -6.40 -10.25 13.42
N ARG A 12 -5.57 -10.83 12.55
CA ARG A 12 -4.21 -10.34 12.25
C ARG A 12 -4.16 -9.45 11.01
N ASP A 13 -5.30 -9.23 10.35
CA ASP A 13 -5.40 -8.35 9.18
C ASP A 13 -5.39 -6.89 9.63
N LEU A 14 -4.28 -6.21 9.35
CA LEU A 14 -4.08 -4.80 9.68
C LEU A 14 -5.05 -3.87 8.92
N THR A 15 -5.74 -4.38 7.88
CA THR A 15 -6.73 -3.62 7.12
C THR A 15 -8.13 -3.63 7.74
N ARG A 16 -8.33 -4.29 8.89
CA ARG A 16 -9.65 -4.45 9.53
C ARG A 16 -9.78 -3.82 10.92
N GLY A 17 -8.76 -3.11 11.40
CA GLY A 17 -8.75 -2.48 12.72
C GLY A 17 -8.32 -1.02 12.70
N VAL A 18 -8.01 -0.47 13.88
CA VAL A 18 -7.60 0.95 14.05
C VAL A 18 -6.33 1.28 13.27
N SER A 19 -5.49 0.28 12.97
CA SER A 19 -4.31 0.41 12.12
C SER A 19 -4.62 0.97 10.72
N VAL A 20 -5.85 0.82 10.22
CA VAL A 20 -6.29 1.40 8.93
C VAL A 20 -6.06 2.90 8.90
N TRP A 21 -6.37 3.58 10.01
CA TRP A 21 -6.26 5.03 10.10
C TRP A 21 -4.81 5.51 9.95
N LEU A 22 -3.89 4.83 10.62
CA LEU A 22 -2.47 5.23 10.63
C LEU A 22 -1.72 4.77 9.39
N LEU A 23 -1.97 3.55 8.91
CA LEU A 23 -1.18 2.93 7.84
C LEU A 23 -1.72 3.21 6.44
N TRP A 24 -2.99 3.64 6.31
CA TRP A 24 -3.59 3.94 5.00
C TRP A 24 -4.28 5.30 4.97
N CYS A 25 -5.25 5.59 5.84
CA CYS A 25 -6.01 6.85 5.74
C CYS A 25 -5.12 8.08 5.90
N LEU A 26 -4.27 8.12 6.93
CA LEU A 26 -3.34 9.22 7.16
C LEU A 26 -2.37 9.39 5.98
N PRO A 27 -1.63 8.36 5.51
CA PRO A 27 -0.82 8.45 4.30
C PRO A 27 -1.58 8.92 3.05
N ILE A 28 -2.79 8.42 2.80
CA ILE A 28 -3.61 8.82 1.64
C ILE A 28 -3.99 10.30 1.75
N THR A 29 -4.41 10.76 2.93
CA THR A 29 -4.70 12.19 3.13
C THR A 29 -3.47 13.06 2.91
N LEU A 30 -2.29 12.63 3.36
CA LEU A 30 -1.04 13.34 3.11
C LEU A 30 -0.69 13.40 1.62
N LEU A 31 -0.88 12.31 0.87
CA LEU A 31 -0.68 12.30 -0.59
C LEU A 31 -1.61 13.29 -1.30
N VAL A 32 -2.90 13.31 -0.93
CA VAL A 32 -3.91 14.20 -1.53
C VAL A 32 -3.62 15.66 -1.21
N VAL A 33 -3.40 15.98 0.08
CA VAL A 33 -3.16 17.36 0.53
C VAL A 33 -1.84 17.90 -0.04
N SER A 34 -0.77 17.09 -0.03
CA SER A 34 0.52 17.52 -0.58
C SER A 34 0.52 17.61 -2.10
N GLY A 35 -0.39 16.94 -2.81
CA GLY A 35 -0.56 17.10 -4.26
C GLY A 35 -0.91 18.52 -4.70
N ALA A 36 -1.52 19.33 -3.81
CA ALA A 36 -1.82 20.73 -4.06
C ALA A 36 -0.63 21.68 -3.77
N TRP A 37 0.47 21.17 -3.20
CA TRP A 37 1.61 21.97 -2.76
C TRP A 37 2.91 21.43 -3.36
N HIS A 38 3.54 22.16 -4.28
CA HIS A 38 4.73 21.66 -4.99
C HIS A 38 5.99 21.53 -4.13
N ARG A 39 6.19 22.38 -3.11
CA ARG A 39 7.44 22.44 -2.34
C ARG A 39 7.45 21.37 -1.23
N GLY A 40 8.26 20.32 -1.40
CA GLY A 40 8.37 19.24 -0.41
C GLY A 40 7.38 18.09 -0.60
N MET A 41 6.54 18.14 -1.63
CA MET A 41 5.62 17.05 -2.03
C MET A 41 6.34 15.70 -2.11
N ALA A 42 7.52 15.68 -2.73
CA ALA A 42 8.30 14.46 -2.91
C ALA A 42 8.70 13.80 -1.59
N TRP A 43 9.05 14.58 -0.57
CA TRP A 43 9.35 14.07 0.77
C TRP A 43 8.11 13.48 1.45
N VAL A 44 6.97 14.18 1.35
CA VAL A 44 5.70 13.69 1.90
C VAL A 44 5.28 12.39 1.22
N TRP A 45 5.38 12.33 -0.11
CA TRP A 45 5.03 11.15 -0.89
C TRP A 45 5.94 9.97 -0.57
N MET A 46 7.24 10.20 -0.42
CA MET A 46 8.21 9.18 0.01
C MET A 46 7.79 8.56 1.34
N VAL A 47 7.52 9.37 2.37
CA VAL A 47 7.14 8.87 3.69
C VAL A 47 5.78 8.16 3.65
N ALA A 48 4.78 8.74 2.99
CA ALA A 48 3.45 8.15 2.88
C ALA A 48 3.48 6.77 2.20
N PHE A 49 4.17 6.65 1.06
CA PHE A 49 4.32 5.38 0.36
C PHE A 49 5.15 4.38 1.15
N ALA A 50 6.20 4.80 1.86
CA ALA A 50 7.00 3.92 2.71
C ALA A 50 6.16 3.31 3.84
N VAL A 51 5.33 4.11 4.51
CA VAL A 51 4.42 3.64 5.56
C VAL A 51 3.41 2.64 5.00
N MET A 52 2.76 2.97 3.88
CA MET A 52 1.78 2.06 3.24
C MET A 52 2.45 0.77 2.75
N SER A 53 3.67 0.85 2.22
CA SER A 53 4.46 -0.31 1.80
C SER A 53 4.75 -1.23 2.98
N ALA A 54 5.27 -0.68 4.09
CA ALA A 54 5.55 -1.43 5.30
C ALA A 54 4.28 -2.11 5.84
N GLY A 55 3.16 -1.38 5.88
CA GLY A 55 1.86 -1.92 6.29
C GLY A 55 1.41 -3.09 5.42
N CYS A 56 1.49 -2.96 4.09
CA CYS A 56 1.10 -4.00 3.15
C CYS A 56 2.05 -5.22 3.23
N LEU A 57 3.36 -5.03 3.27
CA LEU A 57 4.33 -6.12 3.37
C LEU A 57 4.18 -6.89 4.69
N ALA A 58 3.99 -6.18 5.81
CA ALA A 58 3.71 -6.79 7.10
C ALA A 58 2.39 -7.58 7.07
N ASN A 59 1.34 -7.04 6.44
CA ASN A 59 0.06 -7.73 6.34
C ASN A 59 0.17 -8.99 5.44
N ALA A 60 0.87 -8.89 4.31
CA ALA A 60 1.16 -10.03 3.44
C ALA A 60 1.95 -11.13 4.18
N ALA A 61 2.92 -10.77 5.02
CA ALA A 61 3.66 -11.74 5.84
C ALA A 61 2.81 -12.37 6.95
N ARG A 62 1.90 -11.61 7.59
CA ARG A 62 1.13 -12.06 8.76
C ARG A 62 -0.13 -12.84 8.41
N CYS A 63 -0.97 -12.29 7.53
CA CYS A 63 -2.30 -12.81 7.20
C CYS A 63 -2.40 -13.32 5.75
N ARG A 64 -1.41 -12.99 4.91
CA ARG A 64 -1.35 -13.32 3.48
C ARG A 64 -2.48 -12.75 2.65
N ARG A 65 -2.83 -11.49 2.94
CA ARG A 65 -3.79 -10.73 2.14
C ARG A 65 -3.31 -10.65 0.68
N THR A 66 -4.18 -11.00 -0.26
CA THR A 66 -3.81 -11.18 -1.67
C THR A 66 -3.37 -9.86 -2.30
N HIS A 67 -4.14 -8.78 -2.18
CA HIS A 67 -3.75 -7.50 -2.79
C HIS A 67 -2.45 -6.94 -2.19
N CYS A 68 -2.17 -7.22 -0.91
CA CYS A 68 -0.97 -6.75 -0.23
C CYS A 68 0.34 -7.29 -0.83
N TYR A 69 0.30 -8.46 -1.50
CA TYR A 69 1.47 -8.98 -2.23
C TYR A 69 1.83 -8.14 -3.46
N VAL A 70 0.88 -7.38 -3.99
CA VAL A 70 1.09 -6.49 -5.14
C VAL A 70 1.31 -5.06 -4.67
N THR A 71 0.45 -4.56 -3.77
CA THR A 71 0.51 -3.17 -3.32
C THR A 71 1.72 -2.87 -2.44
N GLY A 72 2.21 -3.83 -1.66
CA GLY A 72 3.42 -3.66 -0.85
C GLY A 72 4.66 -3.29 -1.67
N PRO A 73 5.06 -4.12 -2.66
CA PRO A 73 6.14 -3.80 -3.59
C PRO A 73 5.87 -2.56 -4.43
N LEU A 74 4.63 -2.36 -4.91
CA LEU A 74 4.26 -1.16 -5.68
C LEU A 74 4.54 0.12 -4.89
N PHE A 75 4.07 0.20 -3.64
CA PHE A 75 4.31 1.36 -2.79
C PHE A 75 5.78 1.52 -2.43
N LEU A 76 6.56 0.43 -2.32
CA LEU A 76 8.00 0.53 -2.12
C LEU A 76 8.68 1.22 -3.31
N LEU A 77 8.33 0.81 -4.54
CA LEU A 77 8.85 1.42 -5.75
C LEU A 77 8.45 2.89 -5.86
N ALA A 78 7.20 3.23 -5.52
CA ALA A 78 6.73 4.62 -5.49
C ALA A 78 7.46 5.46 -4.43
N ALA A 79 7.79 4.88 -3.26
CA ALA A 79 8.58 5.53 -2.22
C ALA A 79 10.00 5.81 -2.70
N ILE A 80 10.65 4.84 -3.35
CA ILE A 80 11.99 4.99 -3.94
C ILE A 80 11.97 6.08 -5.03
N TRP A 81 11.00 6.05 -5.94
CA TRP A 81 10.87 7.08 -6.97
C TRP A 81 10.69 8.48 -6.37
N SER A 82 9.85 8.59 -5.33
CA SER A 82 9.62 9.85 -4.61
C SER A 82 10.87 10.33 -3.89
N LEU A 83 11.67 9.42 -3.32
CA LEU A 83 12.96 9.74 -2.73
C LEU A 83 13.93 10.29 -3.77
N LEU A 84 14.09 9.60 -4.91
CA LEU A 84 14.95 10.06 -6.01
C LEU A 84 14.53 11.45 -6.49
N ALA A 85 13.22 11.71 -6.56
CA ALA A 85 12.71 13.01 -6.95
C ALA A 85 12.94 14.08 -5.88
N ALA A 86 12.83 13.72 -4.60
CA ALA A 86 13.13 14.62 -3.49
C ALA A 86 14.62 15.02 -3.44
N LEU A 87 15.50 14.13 -3.89
CA LEU A 87 16.93 14.38 -4.08
C LEU A 87 17.26 15.13 -5.38
N GLY A 88 16.26 15.45 -6.21
CA GLY A 88 16.46 16.14 -7.48
C GLY A 88 17.06 15.28 -8.60
N LEU A 89 17.10 13.96 -8.43
CA LEU A 89 17.68 13.03 -9.42
C LEU A 89 16.72 12.70 -10.56
N VAL A 90 15.42 12.76 -10.31
CA VAL A 90 14.37 12.49 -11.31
C VAL A 90 13.19 13.46 -11.13
N PRO A 91 12.40 13.74 -12.18
CA PRO A 91 11.19 14.55 -12.04
C PRO A 91 10.06 13.76 -11.33
N LEU A 92 9.39 14.40 -10.38
CA LEU A 92 8.16 13.86 -9.77
C LEU A 92 6.96 14.18 -10.65
N HIS A 93 6.65 13.31 -11.61
CA HIS A 93 5.42 13.40 -12.40
C HIS A 93 4.22 12.91 -11.57
N ALA A 94 3.74 13.76 -10.66
CA ALA A 94 2.70 13.41 -9.68
C ALA A 94 1.47 12.74 -10.30
N ASN A 95 0.87 13.36 -11.33
CA ASN A 95 -0.32 12.82 -12.00
C ASN A 95 -0.06 11.43 -12.59
N PHE A 96 1.07 11.25 -13.27
CA PHE A 96 1.41 9.96 -13.87
C PHE A 96 1.64 8.89 -12.82
N LEU A 97 2.43 9.20 -11.78
CA LEU A 97 2.70 8.27 -10.68
C LEU A 97 1.40 7.90 -9.96
N SER A 98 0.53 8.86 -9.65
CA SER A 98 -0.78 8.61 -9.05
C SER A 98 -1.66 7.72 -9.91
N LEU A 99 -1.75 7.99 -11.23
CA LEU A 99 -2.55 7.17 -12.15
C LEU A 99 -2.06 5.72 -12.20
N VAL A 100 -0.75 5.51 -12.31
CA VAL A 100 -0.15 4.17 -12.31
C VAL A 100 -0.42 3.44 -10.99
N VAL A 101 -0.17 4.11 -9.86
CA VAL A 101 -0.38 3.52 -8.53
C VAL A 101 -1.85 3.16 -8.31
N ILE A 102 -2.77 4.09 -8.58
CA ILE A 102 -4.22 3.85 -8.44
C ILE A 102 -4.67 2.71 -9.35
N GLY A 103 -4.25 2.72 -10.62
CA GLY A 103 -4.61 1.66 -11.57
C GLY A 103 -4.19 0.28 -11.10
N ILE A 104 -2.93 0.12 -10.65
CA ILE A 104 -2.42 -1.17 -10.16
C ILE A 104 -3.10 -1.56 -8.84
N VAL A 105 -3.36 -0.61 -7.94
CA VAL A 105 -4.10 -0.87 -6.69
C VAL A 105 -5.50 -1.40 -7.00
N VAL A 106 -6.24 -0.76 -7.91
CA VAL A 106 -7.58 -1.21 -8.33
C VAL A 106 -7.51 -2.62 -8.91
N LEU A 107 -6.55 -2.89 -9.80
CA LEU A 107 -6.35 -4.23 -10.36
C LEU A 107 -6.05 -5.27 -9.27
N ALA A 108 -5.25 -4.92 -8.26
CA ALA A 108 -4.94 -5.81 -7.15
C ALA A 108 -6.17 -6.13 -6.29
N PHE A 109 -7.07 -5.15 -6.08
CA PHE A 109 -8.36 -5.39 -5.42
C PHE A 109 -9.28 -6.26 -6.27
N VAL A 110 -9.38 -6.00 -7.58
CA VAL A 110 -10.17 -6.82 -8.51
C VAL A 110 -9.66 -8.25 -8.55
N ALA A 111 -8.34 -8.46 -8.50
CA ALA A 111 -7.74 -9.79 -8.44
C ALA A 111 -8.12 -10.58 -7.18
N GLU A 112 -8.56 -9.93 -6.10
CA GLU A 112 -9.09 -10.65 -4.91
C GLU A 112 -10.42 -11.35 -5.19
N ILE A 113 -11.18 -10.94 -6.21
CA ILE A 113 -12.46 -11.57 -6.56
C ILE A 113 -12.24 -13.03 -6.99
N PRO A 114 -11.39 -13.34 -7.99
CA PRO A 114 -11.12 -14.72 -8.39
C PRO A 114 -10.12 -15.44 -7.46
N LEU A 115 -9.12 -14.76 -6.91
CA LEU A 115 -8.04 -15.40 -6.13
C LEU A 115 -8.36 -15.57 -4.64
N GLY A 116 -9.43 -14.93 -4.16
CA GLY A 116 -9.77 -14.83 -2.76
C GLY A 116 -8.95 -13.77 -2.00
N ARG A 117 -9.49 -13.29 -0.89
CA ARG A 117 -8.88 -12.22 -0.06
C ARG A 117 -7.59 -12.65 0.64
N TYR A 118 -7.45 -13.92 0.98
CA TYR A 118 -6.26 -14.44 1.67
C TYR A 118 -5.70 -15.65 0.93
N ARG A 119 -4.40 -15.63 0.63
CA ARG A 119 -3.72 -16.82 0.09
C ARG A 119 -3.67 -17.92 1.15
N GLN A 120 -4.01 -19.13 0.73
CA GLN A 120 -3.83 -20.32 1.56
C GLN A 120 -2.35 -20.65 1.72
N ALA A 121 -1.99 -21.32 2.81
CA ALA A 121 -0.68 -21.96 2.87
C ALA A 121 -0.79 -23.11 1.90
N ARG A 122 0.14 -23.22 0.95
CA ARG A 122 0.38 -24.54 0.40
C ARG A 122 0.72 -25.45 1.61
N PRO A 123 0.04 -26.60 1.75
CA PRO A 123 0.31 -27.55 2.81
C PRO A 123 1.76 -28.03 2.76
#